data_AF-A0A1L6JCK8-F1
#
_entry.id   AF-A0A1L6JCK8-F1
#
_cell.length_a   1.000
_cell.length_b   1.000
_cell.length_c   1.000
_cell.angle_alpha   90.00
_cell.angle_beta   90.00
_cell.angle_gamma   90.00
#
_symmetry.space_group_name_H-M   'P 1'
#
loop_
_entity.id
_entity.type
_entity.pdbx_description
1 polymer ?
#
loop_
_entity_poly.entity_id
_entity_poly.type
_entity_poly.pdbx_seq_one_letter_code
_entity_poly.pdbx_strand_id
1 'polypeptide(L)'
;MAWDIEFRLPETRYFTDAERAQLAVLFSAIQPRDAARGIPGAGDCGAVDYLDRLLEMDPAGPVKLHEDLASWQAGYHDWLAALDAAATARFGTPLAQLGADDATALIDLLERGELAGMGSAADQRRLFDTLWRHCLQGCWADPRWGGNRNRIMWRWLGYLGDAEKLELV
;
A
#
# COMPACT_ATOMS: atom_id res chain seq x y z
N MET A 1 8.09 -23.94 -27.40
CA MET A 1 7.78 -22.59 -26.88
C MET A 1 7.89 -22.68 -25.38
N ALA A 2 9.10 -22.46 -24.84
CA ALA A 2 9.31 -22.48 -23.40
C ALA A 2 8.68 -21.20 -22.86
N TRP A 3 7.64 -21.34 -22.04
CA TRP A 3 7.21 -20.25 -21.19
C TRP A 3 8.38 -20.00 -20.25
N ASP A 4 9.13 -18.93 -20.47
CA ASP A 4 10.05 -18.42 -19.47
C ASP A 4 9.16 -17.74 -18.40
N ILE A 5 8.65 -18.57 -17.48
CA ILE A 5 7.66 -18.21 -16.44
C ILE A 5 8.34 -17.70 -15.17
N GLU A 6 9.64 -17.38 -15.24
CA GLU A 6 10.35 -16.91 -14.06
C GLU A 6 9.84 -15.51 -13.70
N PHE A 7 8.82 -15.48 -12.84
CA PHE A 7 8.30 -14.25 -12.27
C PHE A 7 9.42 -13.56 -11.50
N ARG A 8 9.85 -12.40 -11.98
CA ARG A 8 10.87 -11.57 -11.34
C ARG A 8 10.22 -10.28 -10.88
N LEU A 9 10.52 -9.90 -9.64
CA LEU A 9 10.18 -8.58 -9.15
C LEU A 9 11.14 -7.54 -9.75
N PRO A 10 10.69 -6.31 -9.97
CA PRO A 10 11.57 -5.23 -10.38
C PRO A 10 12.72 -5.02 -9.38
N GLU A 11 13.91 -4.69 -9.91
CA GLU A 11 15.12 -4.39 -9.11
C GLU A 11 15.19 -2.91 -8.69
N THR A 12 14.45 -2.06 -9.41
CA THR A 12 14.32 -0.62 -9.19
C THR A 12 13.17 -0.30 -8.24
N ARG A 13 13.10 0.98 -7.83
CA ARG A 13 12.01 1.51 -7.02
C ARG A 13 11.25 2.56 -7.82
N TYR A 14 9.94 2.57 -7.63
CA TYR A 14 9.03 3.54 -8.20
C TYR A 14 9.00 4.83 -7.34
N PHE A 15 9.04 4.69 -6.01
CA PHE A 15 8.95 5.84 -5.10
C PHE A 15 10.31 6.38 -4.64
N THR A 16 10.35 7.68 -4.39
CA THR A 16 11.44 8.33 -3.64
C THR A 16 11.42 7.96 -2.16
N ASP A 17 12.52 8.18 -1.44
CA ASP A 17 12.59 7.90 0.00
C ASP A 17 11.58 8.75 0.81
N ALA A 18 11.30 9.98 0.38
CA ALA A 18 10.30 10.84 1.00
C ALA A 18 8.88 10.28 0.86
N GLU A 19 8.52 9.85 -0.35
CA GLU A 19 7.22 9.25 -0.64
C GLU A 19 7.02 7.92 0.10
N ARG A 20 8.08 7.12 0.21
CA ARG A 20 8.04 5.89 1.01
C ARG A 20 7.80 6.19 2.50
N ALA A 21 8.37 7.27 3.03
CA ALA A 21 8.12 7.69 4.41
C ALA A 21 6.66 8.18 4.60
N GLN A 22 6.11 8.92 3.63
CA GLN A 22 4.70 9.31 3.63
C GLN A 22 3.77 8.09 3.60
N LEU A 23 4.03 7.13 2.69
CA LEU A 23 3.27 5.88 2.60
C LEU A 23 3.36 5.06 3.89
N ALA A 24 4.53 5.03 4.56
CA ALA A 24 4.68 4.34 5.83
C ALA A 24 3.75 4.91 6.91
N VAL A 25 3.58 6.23 6.97
CA VAL A 25 2.64 6.90 7.86
C VAL A 25 1.19 6.56 7.49
N LEU A 26 0.80 6.73 6.22
CA LEU A 26 -0.55 6.43 5.74
C LEU A 26 -0.93 4.97 5.99
N PHE A 27 -0.04 4.03 5.66
CA PHE A 27 -0.29 2.60 5.82
C PHE A 27 -0.31 2.18 7.30
N SER A 28 0.45 2.85 8.17
CA SER A 28 0.38 2.60 9.62
C SER A 28 -0.93 3.10 10.22
N ALA A 29 -1.55 4.14 9.65
CA ALA A 29 -2.89 4.57 10.04
C ALA A 29 -3.98 3.60 9.56
N ILE A 30 -3.80 2.99 8.38
CA ILE A 30 -4.72 1.99 7.81
C ILE A 30 -4.65 0.64 8.53
N GLN A 31 -3.45 0.10 8.69
CA GLN A 31 -3.18 -1.17 9.37
C GLN A 31 -2.19 -0.92 10.52
N PRO A 32 -2.70 -0.46 11.68
CA PRO A 32 -1.87 -0.15 12.83
C PRO A 32 -1.32 -1.42 13.48
N ARG A 33 -0.15 -1.28 14.09
CA ARG A 33 0.45 -2.31 14.93
C ARG A 33 -0.18 -2.26 16.32
N ASP A 34 -0.64 -3.40 16.83
CA ASP A 34 -1.04 -3.55 18.23
C ASP A 34 -0.05 -4.47 18.94
N ALA A 35 0.99 -3.87 19.52
CA ALA A 35 2.03 -4.61 20.21
C ALA A 35 1.52 -5.34 21.46
N ALA A 36 0.50 -4.80 22.13
CA ALA A 36 -0.06 -5.39 23.35
C ALA A 36 -0.80 -6.69 23.04
N ARG A 37 -1.44 -6.78 21.87
CA ARG A 37 -2.12 -7.99 21.38
C ARG A 37 -1.27 -8.82 20.41
N GLY A 38 -0.04 -8.40 20.13
CA GLY A 38 0.87 -9.08 19.21
C GLY A 38 0.42 -9.02 17.74
N ILE A 39 -0.38 -8.02 17.36
CA ILE A 39 -0.89 -7.84 15.99
C ILE A 39 0.15 -7.05 15.17
N PRO A 40 0.69 -7.61 14.08
CA PRO A 40 1.60 -6.90 13.19
C PRO A 40 0.91 -5.74 12.46
N GLY A 41 1.63 -4.65 12.26
CA GLY A 41 1.18 -3.52 11.44
C GLY A 41 1.69 -3.57 10.00
N ALA A 42 1.28 -2.60 9.18
CA ALA A 42 1.70 -2.50 7.77
C ALA A 42 3.22 -2.46 7.59
N GLY A 43 3.91 -1.77 8.50
CA GLY A 43 5.38 -1.68 8.50
C GLY A 43 6.05 -3.03 8.74
N ASP A 44 5.53 -3.84 9.67
CA ASP A 44 6.04 -5.19 9.93
C ASP A 44 5.87 -6.11 8.71
N CYS A 45 4.82 -5.85 7.91
CA CYS A 45 4.51 -6.60 6.69
C CYS A 45 5.38 -6.20 5.49
N GLY A 46 5.97 -5.01 5.48
CA GLY A 46 6.60 -4.45 4.29
C GLY A 46 5.58 -4.03 3.23
N ALA A 47 4.41 -3.52 3.63
CA ALA A 47 3.34 -3.14 2.69
C ALA A 47 3.77 -2.03 1.70
N VAL A 48 4.66 -1.12 2.12
CA VAL A 48 5.22 -0.10 1.21
C VAL A 48 6.09 -0.76 0.13
N ASP A 49 6.87 -1.79 0.46
CA ASP A 49 7.72 -2.49 -0.51
C ASP A 49 6.88 -3.27 -1.54
N TYR A 50 5.72 -3.79 -1.12
CA TYR A 50 4.74 -4.35 -2.05
C TYR A 50 4.27 -3.31 -3.06
N LEU A 51 3.82 -2.14 -2.59
CA LEU A 51 3.28 -1.11 -3.48
C LEU A 51 4.36 -0.53 -4.41
N ASP A 52 5.56 -0.29 -3.88
CA ASP A 52 6.72 0.17 -4.66
C ASP A 52 7.01 -0.79 -5.83
N ARG A 53 6.98 -2.10 -5.57
CA ARG A 53 7.17 -3.12 -6.62
C ARG A 53 5.98 -3.25 -7.56
N LEU A 54 4.75 -3.13 -7.05
CA LEU A 54 3.54 -3.18 -7.88
C LEU A 54 3.57 -2.07 -8.93
N LEU A 55 3.90 -0.85 -8.53
CA LEU A 55 3.93 0.31 -9.41
C LEU A 55 5.18 0.39 -10.30
N GLU A 56 6.22 -0.40 -10.01
CA GLU A 56 7.36 -0.53 -10.91
C GLU A 56 7.12 -1.55 -12.04
N MET A 57 6.04 -2.34 -11.97
CA MET A 57 5.72 -3.32 -13.03
C MET A 57 5.33 -2.64 -14.35
N ASP A 58 5.75 -3.24 -15.47
CA ASP A 58 5.38 -2.76 -16.81
C ASP A 58 3.88 -3.01 -17.09
N PRO A 59 3.04 -1.97 -17.25
CA PRO A 59 1.62 -2.13 -17.57
C PRO A 59 1.38 -2.70 -18.98
N ALA A 60 2.36 -2.62 -19.88
CA ALA A 60 2.33 -3.21 -21.22
C ALA A 60 3.11 -4.54 -21.29
N GLY A 61 3.50 -5.08 -20.13
CA GLY A 61 4.22 -6.34 -20.04
C GLY A 61 3.44 -7.53 -20.61
N PRO A 62 4.11 -8.68 -20.83
CA PRO A 62 3.51 -9.86 -21.44
C PRO A 62 2.34 -10.44 -20.64
N VAL A 63 2.23 -10.09 -19.36
CA VAL A 63 1.12 -10.46 -18.47
C VAL A 63 0.52 -9.17 -17.92
N LYS A 64 -0.73 -8.89 -18.27
CA LYS A 64 -1.49 -7.79 -17.69
C LYS A 64 -1.82 -8.12 -16.22
N LEU A 65 -1.16 -7.43 -15.29
CA LEU A 65 -1.35 -7.64 -13.84
C LEU A 65 -2.65 -7.04 -13.32
N HIS A 66 -2.99 -5.83 -13.78
CA HIS A 66 -4.22 -5.13 -13.41
C HIS A 66 -4.63 -4.15 -14.52
N GLU A 67 -5.92 -3.80 -14.57
CA GLU A 67 -6.44 -2.83 -15.54
C GLU A 67 -6.07 -1.39 -15.23
N ASP A 68 -6.03 -1.05 -13.94
CA ASP A 68 -5.74 0.31 -13.48
C ASP A 68 -4.25 0.60 -13.23
N LEU A 69 -3.34 -0.35 -13.49
CA LEU A 69 -1.92 -0.19 -13.13
C LEU A 69 -1.31 1.10 -13.73
N ALA A 70 -1.54 1.36 -15.01
CA ALA A 70 -1.06 2.57 -15.67
C ALA A 70 -1.67 3.85 -15.07
N SER A 71 -2.94 3.80 -14.64
CA SER A 71 -3.61 4.94 -14.00
C SER A 71 -3.06 5.19 -12.60
N TRP A 72 -2.74 4.15 -11.84
CA TRP A 72 -2.08 4.28 -10.54
C TRP A 72 -0.68 4.85 -10.69
N GLN A 73 0.11 4.36 -11.66
CA GLN A 73 1.44 4.89 -11.98
C GLN A 73 1.42 6.36 -12.42
N ALA A 74 0.32 6.83 -13.02
CA ALA A 74 0.19 8.23 -13.37
C ALA A 74 -0.22 9.11 -12.17
N GLY A 75 -0.94 8.54 -11.19
CA GLY A 75 -1.56 9.31 -10.11
C GLY A 75 -0.77 9.38 -8.80
N TYR A 76 0.04 8.36 -8.47
CA TYR A 76 0.56 8.20 -7.10
C TYR A 76 1.43 9.36 -6.61
N HIS A 77 2.34 9.86 -7.45
CA HIS A 77 3.18 11.01 -7.09
C HIS A 77 2.35 12.27 -6.78
N ASP A 78 1.36 12.58 -7.63
CA ASP A 78 0.47 13.73 -7.46
C ASP A 78 -0.42 13.58 -6.22
N TRP A 79 -0.91 12.37 -5.97
CA TRP A 79 -1.70 12.07 -4.78
C TRP A 79 -0.91 12.24 -3.48
N LEU A 80 0.33 11.74 -3.45
CA LEU A 80 1.20 11.91 -2.27
C LEU A 80 1.57 13.37 -2.05
N ALA A 81 1.86 14.13 -3.11
CA ALA A 81 2.12 15.56 -3.01
C ALA A 81 0.89 16.33 -2.47
N ALA A 82 -0.32 16.00 -2.93
CA ALA A 82 -1.56 16.60 -2.45
C ALA A 82 -1.85 16.26 -0.98
N LEU A 83 -1.63 15.01 -0.56
CA LEU A 83 -1.79 14.59 0.82
C LEU A 83 -0.76 15.26 1.75
N ASP A 84 0.48 15.44 1.30
CA ASP A 84 1.53 16.14 2.05
C ASP A 84 1.23 17.63 2.23
N ALA A 85 0.74 18.29 1.18
CA ALA A 85 0.28 19.67 1.25
C ALA A 85 -0.90 19.82 2.21
N ALA A 86 -1.87 18.89 2.17
CA ALA A 86 -3.01 18.92 3.06
C ALA A 86 -2.65 18.62 4.52
N ALA A 87 -1.72 17.68 4.75
CA ALA A 87 -1.15 17.42 6.07
C ALA A 87 -0.49 18.68 6.64
N THR A 88 0.37 19.33 5.85
CA THR A 88 1.05 20.56 6.24
C THR A 88 0.06 21.69 6.53
N ALA A 89 -0.95 21.88 5.67
CA ALA A 89 -1.95 22.93 5.86
C ALA A 89 -2.82 22.72 7.11
N ARG A 90 -3.10 21.46 7.46
CA ARG A 90 -4.02 21.13 8.56
C ARG A 90 -3.33 20.95 9.91
N PHE A 91 -2.16 20.30 9.94
CA PHE A 91 -1.44 19.94 11.15
C PHE A 91 -0.14 20.73 11.34
N GLY A 92 0.24 21.57 10.37
CA GLY A 92 1.51 22.32 10.40
C GLY A 92 2.75 21.45 10.25
N THR A 93 2.57 20.17 9.91
CA THR A 93 3.62 19.14 9.89
C THR A 93 3.56 18.38 8.56
N PRO A 94 4.70 18.11 7.90
CA PRO A 94 4.72 17.28 6.69
C PRO A 94 4.16 15.88 6.92
N LEU A 95 3.57 15.26 5.90
CA LEU A 95 2.91 13.96 6.02
C LEU A 95 3.84 12.87 6.58
N ALA A 96 5.09 12.84 6.12
CA ALA A 96 6.09 11.87 6.58
C ALA A 96 6.44 11.98 8.09
N GLN A 97 6.02 13.07 8.74
CA GLN A 97 6.34 13.36 10.14
C GLN A 97 5.09 13.37 11.05
N LEU A 98 3.90 13.06 10.51
CA LEU A 98 2.69 13.02 11.33
C LEU A 98 2.76 11.92 12.39
N GLY A 99 2.21 12.23 13.56
CA GLY A 99 1.89 11.23 14.58
C GLY A 99 0.71 10.35 14.18
N ALA A 100 0.50 9.26 14.91
CA ALA A 100 -0.55 8.28 14.61
C ALA A 100 -1.95 8.93 14.58
N ASP A 101 -2.28 9.77 15.57
CA ASP A 101 -3.60 10.39 15.67
C ASP A 101 -3.88 11.35 14.49
N ASP A 102 -2.90 12.17 14.11
CA ASP A 102 -3.02 13.09 12.97
C ASP A 102 -3.09 12.34 11.64
N ALA A 103 -2.32 11.27 11.48
CA ALA A 103 -2.38 10.41 10.31
C ALA A 103 -3.75 9.71 10.18
N THR A 104 -4.31 9.20 11.28
CA THR A 104 -5.66 8.64 11.32
C THR A 104 -6.71 9.69 10.99
N ALA A 105 -6.60 10.90 11.54
CA ALA A 105 -7.52 12.00 11.23
C ALA A 105 -7.43 12.43 9.76
N LEU A 106 -6.23 12.43 9.16
CA LEU A 106 -6.05 12.70 7.73
C LEU A 106 -6.75 11.64 6.87
N ILE A 107 -6.57 10.35 7.20
CA ILE A 107 -7.20 9.23 6.49
C ILE A 107 -8.74 9.28 6.61
N ASP A 108 -9.29 9.55 7.80
CA ASP A 108 -10.75 9.66 8.01
C ASP A 108 -11.36 10.80 7.18
N LEU A 109 -10.68 11.96 7.10
CA LEU A 109 -11.12 13.06 6.24
C LEU A 109 -11.07 12.70 4.75
N LEU A 110 -10.04 11.96 4.32
CA LEU A 110 -9.92 11.48 2.94
C LEU A 110 -11.05 10.50 2.60
N GLU A 111 -11.35 9.57 3.51
CA GLU A 111 -12.44 8.59 3.38
C GLU A 111 -13.81 9.29 3.28
N ARG A 112 -14.02 10.39 4.00
CA ARG A 112 -15.29 11.14 3.93
C ARG A 112 -15.36 12.05 2.70
N GLY A 113 -14.22 12.36 2.08
CA GLY A 113 -14.13 13.32 0.99
C GLY A 113 -14.19 14.78 1.48
N GLU A 114 -13.67 15.03 2.69
CA GLU A 114 -13.73 16.30 3.41
C GLU A 114 -12.36 16.99 3.52
N LEU A 115 -11.34 16.45 2.84
CA LEU A 115 -10.00 17.00 2.83
C LEU A 115 -9.97 18.30 2.00
N ALA A 116 -9.73 19.43 2.66
CA ALA A 116 -9.73 20.73 2.01
C ALA A 116 -8.55 20.86 1.02
N GLY A 117 -8.79 21.54 -0.10
CA GLY A 117 -7.74 21.80 -1.10
C GLY A 117 -7.40 20.60 -1.99
N MET A 118 -8.16 19.51 -1.92
CA MET A 118 -7.89 18.28 -2.68
C MET A 118 -9.09 17.80 -3.48
N GLY A 119 -9.05 17.91 -4.81
CA GLY A 119 -9.99 17.22 -5.74
C GLY A 119 -11.48 17.34 -5.42
N SER A 120 -12.31 16.50 -6.04
CA SER A 120 -13.70 16.33 -5.62
C SER A 120 -13.80 15.31 -4.49
N ALA A 121 -14.89 15.34 -3.70
CA ALA A 121 -15.15 14.32 -2.68
C ALA A 121 -15.19 12.89 -3.25
N ALA A 122 -15.56 12.73 -4.53
CA ALA A 122 -15.52 11.44 -5.20
C ALA A 122 -14.09 10.99 -5.54
N ASP A 123 -13.20 11.92 -5.90
CA ASP A 123 -11.77 11.62 -6.15
C ASP A 123 -11.08 11.21 -4.84
N GLN A 124 -11.35 11.93 -3.76
CA GLN A 124 -10.81 11.63 -2.43
C GLN A 124 -11.19 10.21 -1.98
N ARG A 125 -12.48 9.85 -2.10
CA ARG A 125 -12.96 8.50 -1.77
C ARG A 125 -12.33 7.41 -2.63
N ARG A 126 -12.13 7.66 -3.93
CA ARG A 126 -11.42 6.74 -4.83
C ARG A 126 -9.97 6.55 -4.42
N LEU A 127 -9.29 7.64 -4.05
CA LEU A 127 -7.93 7.57 -3.54
C LEU A 127 -7.85 6.77 -2.23
N PHE A 128 -8.74 7.05 -1.28
CA PHE A 128 -8.80 6.29 -0.03
C PHE A 128 -8.99 4.79 -0.29
N ASP A 129 -9.96 4.40 -1.12
CA ASP A 129 -10.21 2.99 -1.47
C ASP A 129 -8.96 2.35 -2.11
N THR A 130 -8.24 3.10 -2.95
CA THR A 130 -7.01 2.64 -3.60
C THR A 130 -5.88 2.42 -2.59
N LEU A 131 -5.64 3.38 -1.69
CA LEU A 131 -4.64 3.28 -0.62
C LEU A 131 -4.95 2.12 0.33
N TRP A 132 -6.22 1.99 0.74
CA TRP A 132 -6.71 0.92 1.60
C TRP A 132 -6.44 -0.46 0.97
N ARG A 133 -6.83 -0.65 -0.29
CA ARG A 133 -6.61 -1.92 -1.02
C ARG A 133 -5.14 -2.26 -1.13
N HIS A 134 -4.29 -1.30 -1.53
CA HIS A 134 -2.86 -1.55 -1.68
C HIS A 134 -2.18 -1.84 -0.34
N CYS A 135 -2.59 -1.17 0.74
CA CYS A 135 -2.12 -1.48 2.08
C CYS A 135 -2.48 -2.92 2.47
N LEU A 136 -3.74 -3.32 2.29
CA LEU A 136 -4.19 -4.68 2.61
C LEU A 136 -3.50 -5.74 1.74
N GLN A 137 -3.37 -5.52 0.44
CA GLN A 137 -2.63 -6.42 -0.44
C GLN A 137 -1.17 -6.55 0.03
N GLY A 138 -0.53 -5.44 0.40
CA GLY A 138 0.82 -5.45 0.96
C GLY A 138 0.93 -6.13 2.33
N CYS A 139 -0.15 -6.24 3.09
CA CYS A 139 -0.17 -6.93 4.38
C CYS A 139 -0.49 -8.42 4.25
N TRP A 140 -1.35 -8.80 3.31
CA TRP A 140 -2.03 -10.10 3.32
C TRP A 140 -1.78 -10.97 2.10
N ALA A 141 -1.25 -10.42 1.01
CA ALA A 141 -0.95 -11.20 -0.20
C ALA A 141 0.22 -12.19 0.01
N ASP A 142 0.47 -13.00 -1.00
CA ASP A 142 1.63 -13.89 -1.04
C ASP A 142 2.93 -13.06 -0.93
N PRO A 143 3.86 -13.41 -0.01
CA PRO A 143 5.11 -12.67 0.18
C PRO A 143 6.00 -12.59 -1.05
N ARG A 144 5.79 -13.45 -2.06
CA ARG A 144 6.49 -13.38 -3.35
C ARG A 144 6.31 -12.03 -4.04
N TRP A 145 5.28 -11.26 -3.70
CA TRP A 145 5.03 -9.91 -4.23
C TRP A 145 5.74 -8.80 -3.43
N GLY A 146 6.44 -9.14 -2.34
CA GLY A 146 7.23 -8.21 -1.55
C GLY A 146 6.58 -7.68 -0.27
N GLY A 147 5.27 -7.87 -0.13
CA GLY A 147 4.53 -7.64 1.11
C GLY A 147 4.54 -8.84 2.03
N ASN A 148 3.70 -8.80 3.07
CA ASN A 148 3.47 -9.87 4.05
C ASN A 148 4.78 -10.60 4.44
N ARG A 149 5.83 -9.82 4.74
CA ARG A 149 7.20 -10.30 4.86
C ARG A 149 7.29 -11.48 5.83
N ASN A 150 7.99 -12.53 5.42
CA ASN A 150 8.11 -13.77 6.17
C ASN A 150 6.75 -14.43 6.51
N ARG A 151 5.69 -14.11 5.77
CA ARG A 151 4.31 -14.57 6.05
C ARG A 151 3.81 -14.09 7.41
N ILE A 152 4.21 -12.89 7.85
CA ILE A 152 3.97 -12.42 9.23
C ILE A 152 2.49 -12.34 9.58
N MET A 153 1.64 -11.84 8.69
CA MET A 153 0.19 -11.79 8.93
C MET A 153 -0.43 -13.18 8.91
N TRP A 154 0.04 -14.06 8.01
CA TRP A 154 -0.43 -15.45 7.95
C TRP A 154 -0.04 -16.23 9.21
N ARG A 155 1.18 -16.05 9.73
CA ARG A 155 1.62 -16.64 11.00
C ARG A 155 0.80 -16.13 12.17
N TRP A 156 0.58 -14.82 12.23
CA TRP A 156 -0.22 -14.21 13.28
C TRP A 156 -1.67 -14.72 13.24
N LEU A 157 -2.26 -14.83 12.05
CA LEU A 157 -3.61 -15.38 11.85
C LEU A 157 -3.70 -16.90 12.16
N GLY A 158 -2.56 -17.62 12.13
CA GLY A 158 -2.53 -19.08 12.22
C GLY A 158 -2.85 -19.81 10.91
N TYR A 159 -2.72 -19.13 9.77
CA TYR A 159 -3.02 -19.68 8.44
C TYR A 159 -2.02 -20.74 7.96
N LEU A 160 -0.79 -20.77 8.51
CA LEU A 160 0.22 -21.74 8.10
C LEU A 160 0.00 -23.11 8.74
N GLY A 161 -0.84 -23.93 8.10
CA GLY A 161 -0.60 -25.37 7.95
C GLY A 161 0.17 -25.66 6.65
N ASP A 162 0.55 -26.91 6.41
CA ASP A 162 1.24 -27.32 5.18
C ASP A 162 0.33 -27.09 3.95
N ALA A 163 0.88 -26.56 2.86
CA ALA A 163 0.14 -26.39 1.61
C ALA A 163 -0.23 -27.77 1.03
N GLU A 164 -1.53 -28.06 0.94
CA GLU A 164 -2.03 -29.30 0.34
C GLU A 164 -2.05 -29.21 -1.18
N LYS A 165 -1.68 -30.31 -1.86
CA LYS A 165 -1.95 -30.45 -3.30
C LYS A 165 -3.45 -30.63 -3.48
N LEU A 166 -4.09 -29.66 -4.13
CA LEU A 166 -5.44 -29.82 -4.64
C LEU A 166 -5.38 -30.62 -5.95
N GLU A 167 -5.90 -31.84 -5.94
CA GLU A 167 -6.28 -32.50 -7.19
C GLU A 167 -7.57 -31.85 -7.68
N LEU A 168 -7.43 -30.94 -8.66
CA LEU A 168 -8.56 -30.33 -9.32
C LEU A 168 -9.15 -31.37 -10.29
N VAL A 169 -10.40 -31.74 -10.08
CA VAL A 169 -11.19 -32.63 -10.94
C VAL A 169 -11.65 -31.91 -12.20
#